data_AF-A0A8J5QLY8-F1
#
_entry.id   AF-A0A8J5QLY8-F1
#
_cell.length_a   1.000
_cell.length_b   1.000
_cell.length_c   1.000
_cell.angle_alpha   90.00
_cell.angle_beta   90.00
_cell.angle_gamma   90.00
#
_symmetry.space_group_name_H-M   'P 1'
#
loop_
_entity.id
_entity.type
_entity.pdbx_description
1 polymer ?
#
loop_
_entity_poly.entity_id
_entity_poly.type
_entity_poly.pdbx_seq_one_letter_code
_entity_poly.pdbx_strand_id
1 'polypeptide(L)'
;MSPTSYPKNPLVWIDCEMTGLDVLGTDNIIEIACFITDGDLNIIDPQGYESTIYYPEQRLSQMNEWCISTHAASGLTQRILDHPEQTLEKVQGELLEYIKKYIPKKNVGIMAGNSIHMDKFFMMKEFPRVIEHLHYRLVDVSSISEVGKRHSPRLMKLMPSKKQLHTAKSDILESIEQLKWFREHYLKGGADEVPMDAAREKRRERHEMKKEENRREVIEEMRSLLGKIEEADGKKEDVKLYVEQCNDLLIALDESNKKQKIQ
;
A
#
# COMPACT_ATOMS: atom_id res chain seq x y z
N MET A 1 -16.70 23.94 1.51
CA MET A 1 -15.52 23.04 1.57
C MET A 1 -15.31 22.49 0.16
N SER A 2 -14.09 22.58 -0.38
CA SER A 2 -13.79 22.22 -1.78
C SER A 2 -13.85 20.70 -2.01
N PRO A 3 -14.03 20.22 -3.26
CA PRO A 3 -14.46 18.84 -3.55
C PRO A 3 -13.41 17.72 -3.38
N THR A 4 -12.28 17.97 -2.71
CA THR A 4 -11.19 16.98 -2.58
C THR A 4 -10.52 17.04 -1.20
N SER A 5 -11.31 16.93 -0.14
CA SER A 5 -10.83 17.12 1.24
C SER A 5 -10.57 15.78 1.96
N TYR A 6 -9.69 14.93 1.41
CA TYR A 6 -9.10 13.82 2.17
C TYR A 6 -7.60 14.09 2.41
N PRO A 7 -6.99 13.54 3.47
CA PRO A 7 -5.60 13.83 3.79
C PRO A 7 -4.68 13.54 2.60
N LYS A 8 -3.71 14.41 2.35
CA LYS A 8 -2.78 14.25 1.23
C LYS A 8 -1.85 13.06 1.52
N ASN A 9 -1.72 12.16 0.55
CA ASN A 9 -0.92 10.92 0.66
C ASN A 9 -1.22 10.13 1.95
N PRO A 10 -2.49 9.74 2.17
CA PRO A 10 -2.91 9.20 3.45
C PRO A 10 -2.34 7.79 3.68
N LEU A 11 -1.95 7.51 4.92
CA LEU A 11 -1.59 6.17 5.38
C LEU A 11 -2.66 5.65 6.31
N VAL A 12 -3.00 4.37 6.15
CA VAL A 12 -3.94 3.62 6.97
C VAL A 12 -3.12 2.66 7.83
N TRP A 13 -2.83 3.10 9.04
CA TRP A 13 -2.06 2.34 10.00
C TRP A 13 -2.94 1.28 10.63
N ILE A 14 -2.53 0.02 10.53
CA ILE A 14 -3.28 -1.12 11.04
C ILE A 14 -2.33 -2.01 11.83
N ASP A 15 -2.84 -2.59 12.90
CA ASP A 15 -2.21 -3.64 13.67
C ASP A 15 -3.30 -4.59 14.15
N CYS A 16 -3.03 -5.89 14.05
CA CYS A 16 -3.95 -6.94 14.41
C CYS A 16 -3.33 -7.83 15.50
N GLU A 17 -4.15 -8.22 16.46
CA GLU A 17 -3.84 -9.38 17.31
C GLU A 17 -4.53 -10.61 16.74
N MET A 18 -3.81 -11.74 16.72
CA MET A 18 -4.30 -12.99 16.14
C MET A 18 -4.25 -14.15 17.14
N THR A 19 -5.00 -15.20 16.85
CA THR A 19 -4.92 -16.49 17.56
C THR A 19 -3.61 -17.26 17.32
N GLY A 20 -2.84 -16.84 16.32
CA GLY A 20 -1.58 -17.43 15.88
C GLY A 20 -1.12 -16.83 14.55
N LEU A 21 -0.23 -17.52 13.84
CA LEU A 21 0.39 -17.03 12.59
C LEU A 21 0.05 -17.88 11.36
N ASP A 22 -0.82 -18.89 11.51
CA ASP A 22 -1.25 -19.74 10.39
C ASP A 22 -2.42 -19.10 9.61
N VAL A 23 -2.07 -18.18 8.71
CA VAL A 23 -3.03 -17.48 7.84
C VAL A 23 -3.92 -18.46 7.06
N LEU A 24 -3.32 -19.52 6.51
CA LEU A 24 -3.98 -20.47 5.60
C LEU A 24 -4.81 -21.51 6.34
N GLY A 25 -4.45 -21.81 7.58
CA GLY A 25 -5.21 -22.70 8.44
C GLY A 25 -6.24 -21.95 9.27
N THR A 26 -6.24 -22.28 10.57
CA THR A 26 -7.39 -21.94 11.41
C THR A 26 -7.27 -20.56 12.04
N ASP A 27 -6.10 -19.94 12.08
CA ASP A 27 -5.93 -18.70 12.84
C ASP A 27 -6.79 -17.55 12.31
N ASN A 28 -7.16 -16.67 13.24
CA ASN A 28 -8.09 -15.57 13.06
C ASN A 28 -7.57 -14.29 13.72
N ILE A 29 -7.99 -13.14 13.19
CA ILE A 29 -7.85 -11.83 13.85
C ILE A 29 -8.85 -11.76 15.01
N ILE A 30 -8.38 -11.35 16.18
CA ILE A 30 -9.19 -11.23 17.41
C ILE A 30 -9.22 -9.80 17.99
N GLU A 31 -8.30 -8.94 17.58
CA GLU A 31 -8.34 -7.49 17.78
C GLU A 31 -7.80 -6.80 16.54
N ILE A 32 -8.36 -5.63 16.21
CA ILE A 32 -7.85 -4.77 15.15
C ILE A 32 -7.91 -3.31 15.59
N ALA A 33 -6.81 -2.59 15.41
CA ALA A 33 -6.75 -1.16 15.56
C ALA A 33 -6.44 -0.48 14.22
N CYS A 34 -6.92 0.75 14.05
CA CYS A 34 -6.69 1.55 12.86
C CYS A 34 -6.53 3.04 13.17
N PHE A 35 -5.45 3.63 12.67
CA PHE A 35 -5.22 5.08 12.68
C PHE A 35 -4.98 5.60 11.27
N ILE A 36 -5.34 6.85 11.03
CA ILE A 36 -5.10 7.51 9.75
C ILE A 36 -4.15 8.68 9.97
N THR A 37 -3.11 8.74 9.14
CA THR A 37 -2.24 9.90 9.07
C THR A 37 -2.30 10.55 7.69
N ASP A 38 -1.91 11.82 7.60
CA ASP A 38 -1.46 12.39 6.34
C ASP A 38 -0.05 11.86 5.95
N GLY A 39 0.45 12.30 4.80
CA GLY A 39 1.80 11.96 4.32
C GLY A 39 2.94 12.53 5.16
N ASP A 40 2.66 13.47 6.07
CA ASP A 40 3.62 14.03 7.01
C ASP A 40 3.60 13.32 8.36
N LEU A 41 2.84 12.22 8.48
CA LEU A 41 2.70 11.38 9.66
C LEU A 41 1.97 12.08 10.82
N ASN A 42 1.14 13.08 10.51
CA ASN A 42 0.24 13.70 11.48
C ASN A 42 -1.03 12.86 11.59
N ILE A 43 -1.39 12.47 12.81
CA ILE A 43 -2.60 11.70 13.09
C ILE A 43 -3.83 12.58 12.86
N ILE A 44 -4.75 12.10 12.03
CA ILE A 44 -5.99 12.81 11.66
C ILE A 44 -7.06 12.68 12.73
N ASP A 45 -7.17 11.48 13.32
CA ASP A 45 -8.08 11.18 14.42
C ASP A 45 -7.29 10.59 15.60
N PRO A 46 -7.11 11.34 16.70
CA PRO A 46 -6.31 10.87 17.83
C PRO A 46 -7.00 9.74 18.62
N GLN A 47 -8.31 9.52 18.43
CA GLN A 47 -8.99 8.39 19.06
C GLN A 47 -8.66 7.09 18.35
N GLY A 48 -8.62 7.13 17.01
CA GLY A 48 -8.48 5.95 16.17
C GLY A 48 -9.77 5.13 16.12
N TYR A 49 -9.68 3.99 15.46
CA TYR A 49 -10.66 2.90 15.56
C TYR A 49 -9.99 1.70 16.23
N GLU A 50 -10.69 1.02 17.12
CA GLU A 50 -10.21 -0.17 17.81
C GLU A 50 -11.43 -1.05 18.13
N SER A 51 -11.34 -2.34 17.81
CA SER A 51 -12.39 -3.31 18.16
C SER A 51 -11.79 -4.71 18.33
N THR A 52 -12.38 -5.46 19.25
CA THR A 52 -12.22 -6.91 19.33
C THR A 52 -13.15 -7.60 18.31
N ILE A 53 -12.83 -8.84 17.96
CA ILE A 53 -13.70 -9.73 17.19
C ILE A 53 -14.09 -10.91 18.08
N TYR A 54 -15.39 -11.12 18.25
CA TYR A 54 -15.91 -12.19 19.09
C TYR A 54 -15.61 -13.57 18.51
N TYR A 55 -15.02 -14.41 19.37
CA TYR A 55 -14.95 -15.86 19.20
C TYR A 55 -15.36 -16.55 20.51
N PRO A 56 -16.01 -17.73 20.44
CA PRO A 56 -16.36 -18.46 21.65
C PRO A 56 -15.11 -18.92 22.40
N GLU A 57 -15.22 -19.06 23.72
CA GLU A 57 -14.12 -19.48 24.59
C GLU A 57 -13.42 -20.76 24.10
N GLN A 58 -14.20 -21.74 23.61
CA GLN A 58 -13.66 -22.98 23.05
C GLN A 58 -12.68 -22.75 21.89
N ARG A 59 -12.89 -21.70 21.08
CA ARG A 59 -11.97 -21.34 19.99
C ARG A 59 -10.73 -20.65 20.54
N LEU A 60 -10.90 -19.70 21.46
CA LEU A 60 -9.80 -18.98 22.09
C LEU A 60 -8.87 -19.92 22.86
N SER A 61 -9.41 -20.99 23.47
CA SER A 61 -8.61 -22.01 24.17
C SER A 61 -7.76 -22.89 23.24
N GLN A 62 -7.95 -22.82 21.91
CA GLN A 62 -7.16 -23.57 20.91
C GLN A 62 -5.93 -22.81 20.42
N MET A 63 -5.71 -21.58 20.89
CA MET A 63 -4.50 -20.82 20.63
C MET A 63 -3.26 -21.55 21.16
N ASN A 64 -2.08 -21.22 20.62
CA ASN A 64 -0.84 -21.70 21.22
C ASN A 64 -0.61 -21.10 22.61
N GLU A 65 0.26 -21.72 23.42
CA GLU A 65 0.53 -21.32 24.80
C GLU A 65 0.99 -19.86 24.94
N TRP A 66 1.78 -19.36 23.98
CA TRP A 66 2.25 -17.98 23.98
C TRP A 66 1.09 -16.99 23.76
N CYS A 67 0.20 -17.27 22.81
CA CYS A 67 -0.99 -16.45 22.56
C CYS A 67 -1.95 -16.48 23.76
N ILE A 68 -2.21 -17.65 24.36
CA ILE A 68 -3.09 -17.76 25.53
C ILE A 68 -2.56 -16.90 26.68
N SER A 69 -1.27 -17.04 27.02
CA SER A 69 -0.67 -16.31 28.14
C SER A 69 -0.60 -14.80 27.88
N THR A 70 -0.21 -14.39 26.68
CA THR A 70 -0.07 -12.98 26.30
C THR A 70 -1.43 -12.27 26.29
N HIS A 71 -2.43 -12.86 25.62
CA HIS A 71 -3.77 -12.26 25.49
C HIS A 71 -4.56 -12.28 26.80
N ALA A 72 -4.29 -13.24 27.68
CA ALA A 72 -4.81 -13.22 29.04
C ALA A 72 -4.16 -12.10 29.88
N ALA A 73 -2.84 -11.94 29.81
CA ALA A 73 -2.11 -10.92 30.56
C ALA A 73 -2.49 -9.48 30.14
N SER A 74 -2.76 -9.26 28.85
CA SER A 74 -3.24 -7.97 28.34
C SER A 74 -4.74 -7.72 28.62
N GLY A 75 -5.48 -8.74 29.08
CA GLY A 75 -6.93 -8.68 29.27
C GLY A 75 -7.73 -8.79 27.97
N LEU A 76 -7.07 -9.00 26.82
CA LEU A 76 -7.73 -9.12 25.51
C LEU A 76 -8.73 -10.28 25.48
N THR A 77 -8.36 -11.46 26.01
CA THR A 77 -9.26 -12.62 26.03
C THR A 77 -10.59 -12.30 26.71
N GLN A 78 -10.55 -11.60 27.86
CA GLN A 78 -11.77 -11.21 28.56
C GLN A 78 -12.56 -10.16 27.78
N ARG A 79 -11.88 -9.15 27.22
CA ARG A 79 -12.52 -8.13 26.38
C ARG A 79 -13.26 -8.74 25.18
N ILE A 80 -12.74 -9.81 24.58
CA ILE A 80 -13.42 -10.53 23.49
C ILE A 80 -14.71 -11.18 24.01
N LEU A 81 -14.65 -11.90 25.13
CA LEU A 81 -15.80 -12.62 25.69
C LEU A 81 -16.91 -11.68 26.17
N ASP A 82 -16.55 -10.48 26.64
CA ASP A 82 -17.50 -9.48 27.14
C ASP A 82 -18.30 -8.80 26.02
N HIS A 83 -17.89 -8.92 24.75
CA HIS A 83 -18.52 -8.24 23.60
C HIS A 83 -18.98 -9.22 22.51
N PRO A 84 -19.93 -10.13 22.80
CA PRO A 84 -20.42 -11.13 21.84
C PRO A 84 -21.10 -10.54 20.60
N GLU A 85 -21.51 -9.28 20.65
CA GLU A 85 -22.07 -8.54 19.53
C GLU A 85 -21.03 -8.12 18.49
N GLN A 86 -19.74 -8.15 18.82
CA GLN A 86 -18.65 -7.74 17.92
C GLN A 86 -18.26 -8.85 16.93
N THR A 87 -19.20 -9.22 16.07
CA THR A 87 -18.98 -10.21 15.00
C THR A 87 -18.03 -9.69 13.93
N LEU A 88 -17.33 -10.60 13.23
CA LEU A 88 -16.41 -10.25 12.14
C LEU A 88 -17.04 -9.33 11.08
N GLU A 89 -18.29 -9.61 10.68
CA GLU A 89 -18.98 -8.81 9.66
C GLU A 89 -19.27 -7.38 10.14
N LYS A 90 -19.64 -7.22 11.41
CA LYS A 90 -19.88 -5.92 12.05
C LYS A 90 -18.58 -5.12 12.09
N VAL A 91 -17.51 -5.71 12.63
CA VAL A 91 -16.19 -5.07 12.76
C VAL A 91 -15.62 -4.69 11.40
N GLN A 92 -15.80 -5.54 10.37
CA GLN A 92 -15.42 -5.19 9.00
C GLN A 92 -16.19 -3.98 8.47
N GLY A 93 -17.50 -3.91 8.73
CA GLY A 93 -18.34 -2.77 8.35
C GLY A 93 -17.88 -1.48 9.00
N GLU A 94 -17.74 -1.49 10.32
CA GLU A 94 -17.33 -0.33 11.13
C GLU A 94 -15.93 0.17 10.73
N LEU A 95 -14.95 -0.72 10.55
CA LEU A 95 -13.61 -0.35 10.09
C LEU A 95 -13.64 0.28 8.69
N LEU A 96 -14.42 -0.29 7.76
CA LEU A 96 -14.54 0.25 6.42
C LEU A 96 -15.19 1.64 6.42
N GLU A 97 -16.22 1.85 7.23
CA GLU A 97 -16.88 3.14 7.40
C GLU A 97 -15.92 4.18 8.00
N TYR A 98 -15.17 3.80 9.03
CA TYR A 98 -14.13 4.64 9.62
C TYR A 98 -13.09 5.08 8.58
N ILE A 99 -12.57 4.14 7.78
CA ILE A 99 -11.61 4.46 6.72
C ILE A 99 -12.23 5.40 5.67
N LYS A 100 -13.45 5.11 5.21
CA LYS A 100 -14.14 5.90 4.19
C LYS A 100 -14.48 7.31 4.63
N LYS A 101 -14.72 7.52 5.93
CA LYS A 101 -14.94 8.85 6.52
C LYS A 101 -13.80 9.81 6.18
N TYR A 102 -12.55 9.32 6.22
CA TYR A 102 -11.36 10.14 5.96
C TYR A 102 -10.78 9.93 4.55
N ILE A 103 -10.98 8.77 3.94
CA ILE A 103 -10.46 8.39 2.62
C ILE A 103 -11.61 7.79 1.79
N PRO A 104 -12.53 8.63 1.25
CA PRO A 104 -13.72 8.13 0.56
C PRO A 104 -13.41 7.48 -0.80
N LYS A 105 -12.26 7.82 -1.41
CA LYS A 105 -11.86 7.31 -2.72
C LYS A 105 -11.09 5.98 -2.58
N LYS A 106 -11.51 4.96 -3.34
CA LYS A 106 -10.81 3.67 -3.46
C LYS A 106 -9.39 3.84 -4.00
N ASN A 107 -8.49 2.92 -3.63
CA ASN A 107 -7.10 2.85 -4.09
C ASN A 107 -6.25 4.10 -3.77
N VAL A 108 -6.58 4.82 -2.70
CA VAL A 108 -5.82 5.99 -2.25
C VAL A 108 -5.05 5.71 -0.96
N GLY A 109 -5.72 5.19 0.07
CA GLY A 109 -5.07 4.86 1.34
C GLY A 109 -4.11 3.70 1.20
N ILE A 110 -2.87 3.86 1.66
CA ILE A 110 -1.86 2.79 1.69
C ILE A 110 -1.80 2.23 3.11
N MET A 111 -1.89 0.90 3.25
CA MET A 111 -1.69 0.24 4.54
C MET A 111 -0.27 0.47 5.05
N ALA A 112 -0.14 0.80 6.33
CA ALA A 112 1.14 1.05 6.99
C ALA A 112 1.20 0.36 8.36
N GLY A 113 2.40 -0.03 8.77
CA GLY A 113 2.63 -0.69 10.06
C GLY A 113 3.98 -1.41 10.09
N ASN A 114 4.33 -1.97 11.24
CA ASN A 114 5.47 -2.87 11.35
C ASN A 114 5.08 -4.27 10.88
N SER A 115 5.81 -4.84 9.93
CA SER A 115 5.54 -6.19 9.43
C SER A 115 4.11 -6.35 8.88
N ILE A 116 3.54 -5.24 8.40
CA ILE A 116 2.14 -5.07 7.96
C ILE A 116 1.68 -6.05 6.88
N HIS A 117 2.62 -6.72 6.22
CA HIS A 117 2.32 -7.78 5.27
C HIS A 117 1.60 -8.96 5.93
N MET A 118 1.91 -9.28 7.19
CA MET A 118 1.23 -10.35 7.93
C MET A 118 -0.22 -9.98 8.24
N ASP A 119 -0.48 -8.79 8.76
CA ASP A 119 -1.84 -8.30 9.01
C ASP A 119 -2.64 -8.28 7.72
N LYS A 120 -2.04 -7.80 6.63
CA LYS A 120 -2.68 -7.79 5.31
C LYS A 120 -3.10 -9.19 4.86
N PHE A 121 -2.29 -10.22 5.11
CA PHE A 121 -2.65 -11.58 4.72
C PHE A 121 -3.88 -12.09 5.47
N PHE A 122 -3.97 -11.86 6.77
CA PHE A 122 -5.19 -12.16 7.53
C PHE A 122 -6.38 -11.32 7.07
N MET A 123 -6.19 -10.02 6.85
CA MET A 123 -7.23 -9.13 6.36
C MET A 123 -7.73 -9.48 4.96
N MET A 124 -6.90 -10.07 4.09
CA MET A 124 -7.35 -10.57 2.79
C MET A 124 -8.37 -11.71 2.94
N LYS A 125 -8.24 -12.52 3.99
CA LYS A 125 -9.18 -13.61 4.34
C LYS A 125 -10.43 -13.09 5.04
N GLU A 126 -10.27 -12.19 6.01
CA GLU A 126 -11.35 -11.85 6.96
C GLU A 126 -11.97 -10.46 6.73
N PHE A 127 -11.23 -9.53 6.13
CA PHE A 127 -11.64 -8.14 5.85
C PHE A 127 -11.54 -7.77 4.35
N PRO A 128 -12.04 -8.60 3.42
CA PRO A 128 -11.84 -8.39 1.98
C PRO A 128 -12.38 -7.04 1.48
N ARG A 129 -13.47 -6.52 2.04
CA ARG A 129 -14.04 -5.21 1.63
C ARG A 129 -13.15 -4.03 2.01
N VAL A 130 -12.41 -4.16 3.11
CA VAL A 130 -11.41 -3.17 3.53
C VAL A 130 -10.22 -3.22 2.59
N ILE A 131 -9.70 -4.41 2.32
CA ILE A 131 -8.57 -4.60 1.39
C ILE A 131 -8.89 -4.09 -0.01
N GLU A 132 -10.10 -4.34 -0.53
CA GLU A 132 -10.53 -3.86 -1.85
C GLU A 132 -10.62 -2.33 -1.95
N HIS A 133 -10.83 -1.64 -0.81
CA HIS A 133 -10.88 -0.18 -0.78
C HIS A 133 -9.48 0.45 -0.73
N LEU A 134 -8.52 -0.24 -0.13
CA LEU A 134 -7.16 0.25 0.06
C LEU A 134 -6.29 -0.01 -1.18
N HIS A 135 -5.20 0.75 -1.30
CA HIS A 135 -4.23 0.58 -2.37
C HIS A 135 -3.40 -0.70 -2.15
N TYR A 136 -2.94 -1.34 -3.24
CA TYR A 136 -2.26 -2.63 -3.18
C TYR A 136 -0.86 -2.58 -2.52
N ARG A 137 -0.20 -1.43 -2.54
CA ARG A 137 1.12 -1.21 -1.92
C ARG A 137 1.03 -1.16 -0.39
N LEU A 138 2.18 -1.33 0.23
CA LEU A 138 2.37 -1.27 1.67
C LEU A 138 3.48 -0.27 2.02
N VAL A 139 3.35 0.37 3.18
CA VAL A 139 4.47 1.01 3.88
C VAL A 139 4.83 0.14 5.08
N ASP A 140 5.82 -0.73 4.90
CA ASP A 140 6.29 -1.61 5.97
C ASP A 140 7.49 -0.99 6.69
N VAL A 141 7.26 -0.55 7.93
CA VAL A 141 8.28 0.09 8.77
C VAL A 141 9.41 -0.89 9.13
N SER A 142 9.09 -2.19 9.25
CA SER A 142 10.08 -3.23 9.52
C SER A 142 11.04 -3.40 8.35
N SER A 143 10.59 -3.19 7.11
CA SER A 143 11.47 -3.20 5.93
C SER A 143 12.54 -2.11 6.02
N ILE A 144 12.16 -0.89 6.43
CA ILE A 144 13.12 0.22 6.62
C ILE A 144 14.10 -0.11 7.74
N SER A 145 13.60 -0.66 8.85
CA SER A 145 14.43 -1.12 9.97
C SER A 145 15.48 -2.16 9.52
N GLU A 146 15.08 -3.18 8.76
CA GLU A 146 16.00 -4.24 8.31
C GLU A 146 17.04 -3.74 7.30
N VAL A 147 16.66 -2.82 6.41
CA VAL A 147 17.61 -2.13 5.52
C VAL A 147 18.57 -1.27 6.33
N GLY A 148 18.05 -0.48 7.28
CA GLY A 148 18.83 0.39 8.15
C GLY A 148 19.86 -0.37 8.99
N LYS A 149 19.50 -1.53 9.55
CA LYS A 149 20.43 -2.37 10.33
C LYS A 149 21.64 -2.83 9.52
N ARG A 150 21.47 -3.03 8.21
CA ARG A 150 22.54 -3.46 7.29
C ARG A 150 23.33 -2.26 6.74
N HIS A 151 22.63 -1.20 6.36
CA HIS A 151 23.21 -0.04 5.72
C HIS A 151 23.88 0.93 6.72
N SER A 152 23.27 1.15 7.88
CA SER A 152 23.77 2.09 8.91
C SER A 152 23.59 1.52 10.34
N PRO A 153 24.30 0.42 10.69
CA PRO A 153 24.13 -0.26 11.98
C PRO A 153 24.43 0.62 13.20
N ARG A 154 25.36 1.57 13.10
CA ARG A 154 25.69 2.48 14.20
C ARG A 154 24.55 3.47 14.48
N LEU A 155 23.93 4.00 13.43
CA LEU A 155 22.79 4.90 13.56
C LEU A 155 21.57 4.17 14.12
N MET A 156 21.27 2.96 13.63
CA MET A 156 20.13 2.18 14.12
C MET A 156 20.21 1.85 15.62
N LYS A 157 21.42 1.75 16.19
CA LYS A 157 21.59 1.58 17.65
C LYS A 157 21.14 2.78 18.47
N LEU A 158 20.98 3.95 17.86
CA LEU A 158 20.48 5.18 18.51
C LEU A 158 18.95 5.29 18.46
N MET A 159 18.27 4.40 17.74
CA MET A 159 16.82 4.39 17.67
C MET A 159 16.23 4.06 19.04
N PRO A 160 15.21 4.80 19.52
CA PRO A 160 14.56 4.50 20.79
C PRO A 160 14.01 3.07 20.84
N SER A 161 14.11 2.45 22.01
CA SER A 161 13.49 1.15 22.28
C SER A 161 11.97 1.27 22.31
N LYS A 162 11.27 0.28 21.74
CA LYS A 162 9.82 0.11 21.89
C LYS A 162 9.46 -0.20 23.35
N LYS A 163 8.31 0.29 23.83
CA LYS A 163 7.83 0.00 25.19
C LYS A 163 7.15 -1.38 25.27
N GLN A 164 6.77 -1.95 24.13
CA GLN A 164 6.24 -3.33 24.01
C GLN A 164 5.05 -3.59 24.95
N LEU A 165 4.02 -2.73 24.88
CA LEU A 165 2.81 -2.89 25.70
C LEU A 165 1.84 -3.96 25.15
N HIS A 166 2.09 -4.51 23.95
CA HIS A 166 1.31 -5.60 23.35
C HIS A 166 -0.19 -5.29 23.28
N THR A 167 -0.51 -4.11 22.78
CA THR A 167 -1.88 -3.73 22.43
C THR A 167 -1.85 -3.09 21.05
N ALA A 168 -2.82 -3.42 20.21
CA ALA A 168 -2.80 -3.00 18.81
C ALA A 168 -2.67 -1.47 18.64
N LYS A 169 -3.37 -0.70 19.49
CA LYS A 169 -3.27 0.76 19.49
C LYS A 169 -1.89 1.28 19.87
N SER A 170 -1.28 0.75 20.94
CA SER A 170 0.06 1.19 21.36
C SER A 170 1.08 0.88 20.27
N ASP A 171 0.98 -0.29 19.65
CA ASP A 171 1.94 -0.78 18.67
C ASP A 171 1.87 0.03 17.36
N ILE A 172 0.68 0.48 16.95
CA ILE A 172 0.53 1.47 15.87
C ILE A 172 1.23 2.79 16.20
N LEU A 173 0.98 3.36 17.38
CA LEU A 173 1.56 4.66 17.74
C LEU A 173 3.09 4.58 17.81
N GLU A 174 3.64 3.48 18.32
CA GLU A 174 5.08 3.22 18.28
C GLU A 174 5.61 3.07 16.84
N SER A 175 4.85 2.43 15.95
CA SER A 175 5.20 2.27 14.54
C SER A 175 5.26 3.63 13.82
N ILE A 176 4.32 4.53 14.12
CA ILE A 176 4.30 5.90 13.58
C ILE A 176 5.53 6.68 14.05
N GLU A 177 5.84 6.65 15.34
CA GLU A 177 7.01 7.33 15.90
C GLU A 177 8.32 6.73 15.37
N GLN A 178 8.37 5.41 15.15
CA GLN A 178 9.51 4.77 14.50
C GLN A 178 9.71 5.27 13.07
N LEU A 179 8.64 5.39 12.27
CA LEU A 179 8.75 5.91 10.91
C LEU A 179 9.14 7.41 10.89
N LYS A 180 8.63 8.21 11.83
CA LYS A 180 9.09 9.60 12.02
C LYS A 180 10.57 9.65 12.35
N TRP A 181 11.06 8.77 13.22
CA TRP A 181 12.48 8.69 13.55
C TRP A 181 13.33 8.32 12.33
N PHE A 182 12.90 7.35 11.52
CA PHE A 182 13.58 7.01 10.26
C PHE A 182 13.59 8.19 9.29
N ARG A 183 12.45 8.88 9.13
CA ARG A 183 12.36 10.09 8.30
C ARG A 183 13.40 11.12 8.74
N GLU A 184 13.51 11.37 10.05
CA GLU A 184 14.37 12.42 10.59
C GLU A 184 15.87 12.07 10.56
N HIS A 185 16.24 10.82 10.80
CA HIS A 185 17.64 10.46 11.05
C HIS A 185 18.27 9.59 9.98
N TYR A 186 17.47 8.78 9.27
CA TYR A 186 17.98 7.74 8.37
C TYR A 186 17.68 8.01 6.89
N LEU A 187 16.46 8.44 6.59
CA LEU A 187 15.99 8.71 5.22
C LEU A 187 16.33 10.14 4.75
N LYS A 188 16.73 11.03 5.66
CA LYS A 188 17.36 12.31 5.30
C LYS A 188 18.73 12.06 4.64
N GLY A 189 18.73 11.82 3.34
CA GLY A 189 19.85 12.12 2.46
C GLY A 189 19.72 13.55 1.95
N GLY A 190 20.83 14.22 1.59
CA GLY A 190 20.89 15.63 1.15
C GLY A 190 20.10 16.01 -0.12
N ALA A 191 19.08 15.23 -0.50
CA ALA A 191 18.14 15.50 -1.56
C ALA A 191 17.04 16.51 -1.20
N ASP A 192 16.90 16.87 0.08
CA ASP A 192 16.12 18.07 0.46
C ASP A 192 16.78 19.38 -0.04
N GLU A 193 18.03 19.31 -0.53
CA GLU A 193 18.73 20.38 -1.27
C GLU A 193 18.78 20.18 -2.79
N VAL A 194 18.15 19.14 -3.36
CA VAL A 194 17.98 19.11 -4.82
C VAL A 194 16.82 20.05 -5.14
N PRO A 195 17.04 21.17 -5.87
CA PRO A 195 15.95 22.07 -6.21
C PRO A 195 14.86 21.24 -6.90
N MET A 196 13.68 21.17 -6.28
CA MET A 196 12.55 20.37 -6.76
C MET A 196 12.24 20.67 -8.23
N ASP A 197 12.50 21.90 -8.67
CA ASP A 197 12.38 22.33 -10.05
C ASP A 197 13.36 21.62 -10.99
N ALA A 198 14.63 21.46 -10.61
CA ALA A 198 15.63 20.74 -11.40
C ALA A 198 15.34 19.23 -11.50
N ALA A 199 14.81 18.62 -10.42
CA ALA A 199 14.40 17.22 -10.44
C ALA A 199 13.15 16.99 -11.31
N ARG A 200 12.18 17.93 -11.26
CA ARG A 200 10.99 17.94 -12.13
C ARG A 200 11.37 18.12 -13.60
N GLU A 201 12.29 19.03 -13.91
CA GLU A 201 12.80 19.28 -15.26
C GLU A 201 13.48 18.04 -15.82
N LYS A 202 14.42 17.42 -15.08
CA LYS A 202 15.06 16.15 -15.48
C LYS A 202 14.05 15.01 -15.67
N ARG A 203 12.95 14.97 -14.91
CA ARG A 203 11.88 13.98 -15.10
C ARG A 203 11.08 14.26 -16.37
N ARG A 204 10.78 15.54 -16.68
CA ARG A 204 10.14 15.96 -17.92
C ARG A 204 11.01 15.61 -19.13
N GLU A 205 12.28 15.95 -19.09
CA GLU A 205 13.26 15.62 -20.15
C GLU A 205 13.35 14.11 -20.40
N ARG A 206 13.43 13.29 -19.33
CA ARG A 206 13.43 11.82 -19.48
C ARG A 206 12.14 11.29 -20.10
N HIS A 207 11.01 11.89 -19.77
CA HIS A 207 9.72 11.51 -20.36
C HIS A 207 9.63 11.91 -21.83
N GLU A 208 10.12 13.10 -22.19
CA GLU A 208 10.22 13.58 -23.58
C GLU A 208 11.20 12.74 -24.41
N MET A 209 12.36 12.38 -23.86
CA MET A 209 13.31 11.48 -24.52
C MET A 209 12.70 10.10 -24.77
N LYS A 210 12.05 9.51 -23.77
CA LYS A 210 11.38 8.21 -23.92
C LYS A 210 10.22 8.27 -24.93
N LYS A 211 9.55 9.42 -25.03
CA LYS A 211 8.53 9.67 -26.06
C LYS A 211 9.12 9.73 -27.46
N GLU A 212 10.24 10.42 -27.62
CA GLU A 212 10.93 10.53 -28.91
C GLU A 212 11.55 9.18 -29.34
N GLU A 213 12.08 8.41 -28.40
CA GLU A 213 12.57 7.04 -28.63
C GLU A 213 11.45 6.12 -29.12
N ASN A 214 10.33 6.06 -28.40
CA ASN A 214 9.16 5.27 -28.80
C ASN A 214 8.57 5.72 -30.15
N ARG A 215 8.64 7.03 -30.47
CA ARG A 215 8.22 7.54 -31.79
C ARG A 215 9.19 7.10 -32.90
N ARG A 216 10.49 7.09 -32.64
CA ARG A 216 11.50 6.63 -33.60
C ARG A 216 11.36 5.14 -33.91
N GLU A 217 11.15 4.31 -32.88
CA GLU A 217 10.90 2.88 -33.05
C GLU A 217 9.68 2.62 -33.96
N VAL A 218 8.56 3.30 -33.72
CA VAL A 218 7.36 3.19 -34.56
C VAL A 218 7.64 3.65 -36.00
N ILE A 219 8.39 4.73 -36.21
CA ILE A 219 8.75 5.21 -37.56
C ILE A 219 9.65 4.20 -38.28
N GLU A 220 10.59 3.57 -37.59
CA GLU A 220 11.49 2.57 -38.15
C GLU A 220 10.72 1.29 -38.54
N GLU A 221 9.77 0.87 -37.71
CA GLU A 221 8.88 -0.25 -38.00
C GLU A 221 7.99 0.04 -39.23
N MET A 222 7.40 1.24 -39.31
CA MET A 222 6.64 1.66 -40.50
C MET A 222 7.49 1.70 -41.77
N ARG A 223 8.74 2.17 -41.70
CA ARG A 223 9.66 2.15 -42.85
C ARG A 223 9.99 0.73 -43.31
N SER A 224 10.18 -0.20 -42.37
CA SER A 224 10.39 -1.61 -42.68
C SER A 224 9.17 -2.21 -43.40
N LEU A 225 7.96 -1.90 -42.92
CA LEU A 225 6.72 -2.36 -43.55
C LEU A 225 6.53 -1.78 -44.95
N LEU A 226 6.85 -0.49 -45.15
CA LEU A 226 6.82 0.13 -46.48
C LEU A 226 7.80 -0.54 -47.45
N GLY A 227 9.02 -0.86 -47.01
CA GLY A 227 9.96 -1.63 -47.83
C GLY A 227 9.43 -3.01 -48.22
N LYS A 228 8.76 -3.71 -47.29
CA LYS A 228 8.09 -4.99 -47.59
C LYS A 228 6.93 -4.84 -48.57
N ILE A 229 6.21 -3.71 -48.55
CA ILE A 229 5.16 -3.41 -49.52
C ILE A 229 5.75 -3.18 -50.92
N GLU A 230 6.88 -2.48 -51.01
CA GLU A 230 7.58 -2.26 -52.28
C GLU A 230 8.16 -3.56 -52.88
N GLU A 231 8.61 -4.48 -52.02
CA GLU A 231 9.12 -5.81 -52.42
C GLU A 231 8.03 -6.84 -52.68
N ALA A 232 6.81 -6.63 -52.17
CA ALA A 232 5.66 -7.48 -52.41
C ALA A 232 5.15 -7.28 -53.85
N ASP A 233 5.80 -7.97 -54.79
CA ASP A 233 5.58 -8.02 -56.24
C ASP A 233 4.11 -8.35 -56.63
N GLY A 234 3.18 -7.41 -56.41
CA GLY A 234 1.78 -7.50 -56.81
C GLY A 234 0.87 -8.45 -56.01
N LYS A 235 1.36 -9.10 -54.94
CA LYS A 235 0.54 -9.96 -54.08
C LYS A 235 -0.40 -9.12 -53.21
N LYS A 236 -1.62 -8.89 -53.68
CA LYS A 236 -2.65 -8.05 -53.03
C LYS A 236 -2.92 -8.38 -51.57
N GLU A 237 -2.81 -9.64 -51.16
CA GLU A 237 -3.07 -10.08 -49.78
C GLU A 237 -1.95 -9.63 -48.83
N ASP A 238 -0.69 -9.74 -49.25
CA ASP A 238 0.48 -9.31 -48.46
C ASP A 238 0.51 -7.78 -48.32
N VAL A 239 0.23 -7.05 -49.40
CA VAL A 239 0.15 -5.58 -49.37
C VAL A 239 -0.97 -5.11 -48.43
N LYS A 240 -2.14 -5.76 -48.46
CA LYS A 240 -3.25 -5.42 -47.57
C LYS A 240 -2.88 -5.62 -46.10
N LEU A 241 -2.24 -6.74 -45.78
CA LEU A 241 -1.78 -7.04 -44.42
C LEU A 241 -0.79 -5.99 -43.89
N TYR A 242 0.21 -5.61 -44.69
CA TYR A 242 1.19 -4.61 -44.28
C TYR A 242 0.58 -3.21 -44.13
N VAL A 243 -0.41 -2.85 -44.95
CA VAL A 243 -1.15 -1.59 -44.83
C VAL A 243 -2.00 -1.57 -43.55
N GLU A 244 -2.64 -2.69 -43.18
CA GLU A 244 -3.38 -2.82 -41.92
C GLU A 244 -2.43 -2.65 -40.71
N GLN A 245 -1.26 -3.29 -40.73
CA GLN A 245 -0.25 -3.15 -39.68
C GLN A 245 0.25 -1.70 -39.52
N CYS A 246 0.48 -0.98 -40.64
CA CYS A 246 0.83 0.44 -40.60
C CYS A 246 -0.27 1.31 -39.97
N ASN A 247 -1.54 1.01 -40.25
CA ASN A 247 -2.68 1.74 -39.67
C ASN A 247 -2.80 1.49 -38.17
N ASP A 248 -2.59 0.25 -37.71
CA ASP A 248 -2.63 -0.09 -36.28
C ASP A 248 -1.54 0.65 -35.50
N LEU A 249 -0.33 0.74 -36.04
CA LEU A 249 0.78 1.52 -35.46
C LEU A 249 0.46 3.02 -35.38
N LEU A 250 -0.19 3.57 -36.41
CA LEU A 250 -0.63 4.98 -36.41
C LEU A 250 -1.71 5.25 -35.35
N ILE A 251 -2.66 4.34 -35.19
CA ILE A 251 -3.72 4.43 -34.18
C ILE A 251 -3.11 4.36 -32.77
N ALA A 252 -2.21 3.40 -32.53
CA ALA A 252 -1.52 3.26 -31.24
C ALA A 252 -0.72 4.51 -30.87
N LEU A 253 -0.08 5.16 -31.86
CA LEU A 253 0.65 6.41 -31.67
C LEU A 253 -0.28 7.59 -31.34
N ASP A 254 -1.45 7.69 -31.99
CA ASP A 254 -2.43 8.75 -31.72
C ASP A 254 -3.11 8.57 -30.35
N GLU A 255 -3.46 7.34 -29.96
CA GLU A 255 -4.02 7.03 -28.64
C GLU A 255 -3.03 7.31 -27.50
N SER A 256 -1.76 6.97 -27.70
CA SER A 256 -0.68 7.29 -26.75
C SER A 256 -0.54 8.81 -26.57
N ASN A 257 -0.65 9.59 -27.65
CA ASN A 257 -0.62 11.05 -27.59
C ASN A 257 -1.87 11.67 -26.92
N LYS A 258 -3.06 11.07 -27.08
CA LYS A 258 -4.32 11.56 -26.47
C LYS A 258 -4.40 11.29 -24.98
N LYS A 259 -4.02 10.09 -24.50
CA LYS A 259 -4.00 9.75 -23.06
C LYS A 259 -3.08 10.68 -22.25
N GLN A 260 -2.10 11.31 -22.91
CA GLN A 260 -1.12 12.22 -22.29
C GLN A 260 -1.55 13.69 -22.22
N LYS A 261 -2.59 14.14 -22.96
CA LYS A 261 -3.10 15.53 -22.86
C LYS A 261 -4.04 15.76 -21.66
N ILE A 262 -4.42 14.70 -20.96
CA ILE A 262 -5.42 14.70 -19.88
C ILE A 262 -4.77 14.55 -18.49
N GLN A 263 -3.46 14.29 -18.42
CA GLN A 263 -2.66 14.25 -17.19
C GLN A 263 -1.80 15.51 -17.03
#